data_AF-A0A0D2KLS0-F1
#
_entry.id   AF-A0A0D2KLS0-F1
#
_cell.length_a   1.000
_cell.length_b   1.000
_cell.length_c   1.000
_cell.angle_alpha   90.00
_cell.angle_beta   90.00
_cell.angle_gamma   90.00
#
_symmetry.space_group_name_H-M   'P 1'
#
loop_
_entity.id
_entity.type
_entity.pdbx_description
1 polymer ?
#
loop_
_entity_poly.entity_id
_entity_poly.type
_entity_poly.pdbx_seq_one_letter_code
_entity_poly.pdbx_strand_id
1 'polypeptide(L)'
;MPQLYELEQSLAQLQGGPEAQELLRLRMAELMAGIQQLRETAPPFADYKLPQPALRYVDEGGHPDDYVAKGRVHAIQRLRDKLLAEADAAFPEVTAAYRSVASGLPAAAPRPKVEPAA
;
A
#
# COMPACT_ATOMS: atom_id res chain seq x y z
N MET A 1 18.48 0.54 2.10
CA MET A 1 19.40 1.04 1.06
C MET A 1 20.53 1.92 1.64
N PRO A 2 21.22 1.55 2.74
CA PRO A 2 22.34 2.35 3.24
C PRO A 2 23.58 2.28 2.32
N GLN A 3 23.79 1.13 1.65
CA GLN A 3 25.00 0.94 0.82
C GLN A 3 25.05 1.83 -0.42
N LEU A 4 23.91 2.14 -1.05
CA LEU A 4 23.85 3.05 -2.21
C LEU A 4 24.10 4.50 -1.83
N TYR A 5 23.55 4.92 -0.68
CA TYR A 5 23.77 6.25 -0.15
C TYR A 5 25.24 6.47 0.25
N GLU A 6 25.88 5.47 0.86
CA GLU A 6 27.32 5.48 1.14
C GLU A 6 28.15 5.51 -0.15
N LEU A 7 27.70 4.84 -1.21
CA LEU A 7 28.35 4.85 -2.53
C LEU A 7 28.33 6.24 -3.16
N GLU A 8 27.18 6.91 -3.14
CA GLU A 8 27.01 8.25 -3.69
C GLU A 8 27.81 9.28 -2.90
N GLN A 9 27.82 9.19 -1.57
CA GLN A 9 28.63 10.07 -0.72
C GLN A 9 30.13 9.87 -0.94
N SER A 10 30.57 8.61 -1.05
CA SER A 10 31.99 8.33 -1.30
C SER A 10 32.37 8.78 -2.71
N LEU A 11 31.57 8.50 -3.75
CA LEU A 11 31.77 9.05 -5.11
C LEU A 11 31.84 10.57 -5.17
N ALA A 12 31.01 11.28 -4.40
CA ALA A 12 31.05 12.75 -4.33
C ALA A 12 32.33 13.31 -3.70
N GLN A 13 33.06 12.51 -2.92
CA GLN A 13 34.31 12.91 -2.24
C GLN A 13 35.58 12.42 -2.95
N LEU A 14 35.45 11.58 -3.98
CA LEU A 14 36.59 10.99 -4.68
C LEU A 14 37.24 12.02 -5.63
N GLN A 15 38.34 12.62 -5.19
CA GLN A 15 39.30 13.24 -6.11
C GLN A 15 40.00 12.13 -6.88
N GLY A 16 39.90 12.14 -8.22
CA GLY A 16 40.36 11.05 -9.07
C GLY A 16 41.80 10.62 -8.77
N GLY A 17 41.96 9.35 -8.37
CA GLY A 17 43.24 8.75 -8.00
C GLY A 17 43.13 7.21 -7.87
N PRO A 18 44.26 6.49 -7.75
CA PRO A 18 44.27 5.02 -7.71
C PRO A 18 43.55 4.45 -6.48
N GLU A 19 43.62 5.12 -5.33
CA GLU A 19 42.85 4.73 -4.13
C GLU A 19 41.34 4.84 -4.35
N ALA A 20 40.92 5.85 -5.13
CA ALA A 20 39.52 6.05 -5.45
C ALA A 20 38.96 4.97 -6.37
N GLN A 21 39.79 4.52 -7.32
CA GLN A 21 39.46 3.42 -8.21
C GLN A 21 39.34 2.10 -7.45
N GLU A 22 40.21 1.83 -6.47
CA GLU A 22 40.13 0.60 -5.68
C GLU A 22 38.91 0.60 -4.74
N LEU A 23 38.59 1.74 -4.11
CA LEU A 23 37.37 1.88 -3.30
C LEU A 23 36.11 1.64 -4.14
N LEU A 24 36.02 2.24 -5.33
CA LEU A 24 34.91 2.02 -6.25
C LEU A 24 34.80 0.53 -6.63
N ARG A 25 35.93 -0.12 -6.92
CA ARG A 25 35.96 -1.55 -7.28
C ARG A 25 35.45 -2.44 -6.15
N LEU A 26 35.86 -2.18 -4.91
CA LEU A 26 35.39 -2.91 -3.73
C LEU A 26 33.88 -2.73 -3.54
N ARG A 27 33.39 -1.50 -3.64
CA ARG A 27 31.95 -1.23 -3.48
C ARG A 27 31.09 -1.79 -4.60
N MET A 28 31.58 -1.78 -5.85
CA MET A 28 30.92 -2.48 -6.95
C MET A 28 30.86 -3.98 -6.71
N ALA A 29 31.91 -4.60 -6.16
CA ALA A 29 31.90 -6.00 -5.80
C ALA A 29 30.85 -6.30 -4.70
N GLU A 30 30.72 -5.43 -3.70
CA GLU A 30 29.68 -5.53 -2.66
C GLU A 30 28.26 -5.39 -3.24
N LEU A 31 28.05 -4.43 -4.16
CA LEU A 31 26.77 -4.25 -4.83
C LEU A 31 26.40 -5.49 -5.65
N MET A 32 27.34 -6.04 -6.42
CA MET A 32 27.12 -7.26 -7.20
C MET A 32 26.81 -8.46 -6.31
N ALA A 33 27.53 -8.61 -5.18
CA ALA A 33 27.24 -9.65 -4.20
C ALA A 33 25.83 -9.49 -3.62
N GLY A 34 25.41 -8.26 -3.31
CA GLY A 34 24.05 -7.96 -2.84
C GLY A 34 22.96 -8.31 -3.88
N ILE A 35 23.19 -7.98 -5.16
CA ILE A 35 22.27 -8.34 -6.27
C ILE A 35 22.20 -9.87 -6.42
N GLN A 36 23.34 -10.55 -6.29
CA GLN A 36 23.41 -12.00 -6.43
C GLN A 36 22.67 -12.71 -5.27
N GLN A 37 22.86 -12.22 -4.05
CA GLN A 37 22.11 -12.67 -2.88
C GLN A 37 20.61 -12.43 -3.04
N LEU A 38 20.20 -11.24 -3.54
CA LEU A 38 18.79 -10.96 -3.83
C LEU A 38 18.22 -11.99 -4.81
N ARG A 39 18.96 -12.30 -5.88
CA ARG A 39 18.56 -13.29 -6.89
C ARG A 39 18.44 -14.70 -6.31
N GLU A 40 19.30 -15.08 -5.37
CA GLU A 40 19.24 -16.37 -4.68
C GLU A 40 18.07 -16.46 -3.68
N THR A 41 17.68 -15.33 -3.09
CA THR A 41 16.54 -15.24 -2.15
C THR A 41 15.19 -15.00 -2.83
N ALA A 42 15.18 -14.66 -4.12
CA ALA A 42 13.97 -14.40 -4.90
C ALA A 42 13.08 -15.63 -5.24
N PRO A 43 13.59 -16.87 -5.43
CA PRO A 43 12.79 -18.01 -5.88
C PRO A 43 11.53 -18.32 -5.05
N PRO A 44 11.54 -18.21 -3.70
CA PRO A 44 10.33 -18.37 -2.88
C PRO A 44 9.21 -17.38 -3.21
N PHE A 45 9.51 -16.27 -3.88
CA PHE A 45 8.55 -15.24 -4.27
C PHE A 45 8.16 -15.30 -5.75
N ALA A 46 8.66 -16.28 -6.52
CA ALA A 46 8.43 -16.38 -7.97
C ALA A 46 6.94 -16.49 -8.33
N ASP A 47 6.15 -17.15 -7.48
CA ASP A 47 4.69 -17.31 -7.66
C ASP A 47 3.89 -16.12 -7.15
N TYR A 48 4.52 -15.18 -6.44
CA TYR A 48 3.84 -14.02 -5.89
C TYR A 48 3.56 -13.00 -6.99
N LYS A 49 2.29 -12.93 -7.43
CA LYS A 49 1.86 -12.01 -8.48
C LYS A 49 1.51 -10.65 -7.90
N LEU A 50 2.40 -9.68 -8.11
CA LEU A 50 2.11 -8.28 -7.84
C LEU A 50 1.20 -7.71 -8.94
N PRO A 51 0.07 -7.08 -8.59
CA PRO A 51 -0.76 -6.39 -9.57
C PRO A 51 0.02 -5.24 -10.19
N GLN A 52 0.01 -5.11 -11.53
CA GLN A 52 0.67 -4.03 -12.25
C GLN A 52 0.31 -2.62 -11.72
N PRO A 53 -0.95 -2.31 -11.34
CA PRO A 53 -1.27 -0.99 -10.80
C PRO A 53 -0.62 -0.72 -9.43
N ALA A 54 -0.36 -1.76 -8.62
CA ALA A 54 0.35 -1.60 -7.36
C ALA A 54 1.83 -1.25 -7.61
N LEU A 55 2.45 -1.85 -8.63
CA LEU A 55 3.82 -1.50 -9.05
C LEU A 55 3.92 -0.03 -9.50
N ARG A 56 3.00 0.40 -10.38
CA ARG A 56 2.98 1.81 -10.83
C ARG A 56 2.78 2.78 -9.67
N TYR A 57 1.93 2.44 -8.70
CA TYR A 57 1.71 3.27 -7.52
C TYR A 57 2.99 3.45 -6.69
N VAL A 58 3.81 2.39 -6.56
CA VAL A 58 5.11 2.46 -5.88
C VAL A 58 6.13 3.24 -6.70
N ASP A 59 6.16 3.05 -8.02
CA ASP A 59 7.06 3.80 -8.93
C ASP A 59 6.79 5.31 -8.90
N GLU A 60 5.52 5.71 -8.71
CA GLU A 60 5.10 7.11 -8.54
C GLU A 60 5.37 7.67 -7.13
N GLY A 61 5.97 6.87 -6.23
CA GLY A 61 6.35 7.28 -4.86
C GLY A 61 5.30 7.00 -3.79
N GLY A 62 4.24 6.25 -4.10
CA GLY A 62 3.21 5.86 -3.14
C GLY A 62 3.63 4.70 -2.23
N HIS A 63 3.12 4.69 -0.99
CA HIS A 63 3.40 3.62 -0.04
C HIS A 63 2.51 2.38 -0.28
N PRO A 64 3.06 1.15 -0.41
CA PRO A 64 2.29 -0.05 -0.74
C PRO A 64 1.05 -0.30 0.13
N ASP A 65 1.14 -0.01 1.43
CA ASP A 65 0.04 -0.21 2.38
C ASP A 65 -1.17 0.69 2.09
N ASP A 66 -0.94 1.92 1.60
CA ASP A 66 -2.01 2.85 1.25
C ASP A 66 -2.80 2.35 0.04
N TYR A 67 -2.12 1.70 -0.91
CA TYR A 67 -2.76 1.08 -2.06
C TYR A 67 -3.72 -0.04 -1.63
N VAL A 68 -3.30 -0.89 -0.69
CA VAL A 68 -4.13 -1.96 -0.14
C VAL A 68 -5.33 -1.38 0.63
N ALA A 69 -5.11 -0.35 1.44
CA ALA A 69 -6.17 0.33 2.17
C ALA A 69 -7.23 0.93 1.22
N LYS A 70 -6.80 1.65 0.17
CA LYS A 70 -7.69 2.18 -0.88
C LYS A 70 -8.48 1.07 -1.58
N GLY A 71 -7.82 -0.04 -1.92
CA GLY A 71 -8.48 -1.20 -2.53
C GLY A 71 -9.59 -1.79 -1.65
N ARG A 72 -9.36 -1.91 -0.33
CA ARG A 72 -10.36 -2.39 0.64
C ARG A 72 -11.56 -1.45 0.74
N VAL A 73 -11.32 -0.14 0.81
CA VAL A 73 -12.40 0.87 0.85
C VAL A 73 -13.28 0.75 -0.40
N HIS A 74 -12.67 0.66 -1.59
CA HIS A 74 -13.42 0.49 -2.83
C HIS A 74 -14.22 -0.82 -2.87
N ALA A 75 -13.69 -1.92 -2.35
CA ALA A 75 -14.40 -3.20 -2.29
C ALA A 75 -15.62 -3.12 -1.36
N ILE A 76 -15.47 -2.53 -0.17
CA ILE A 76 -16.56 -2.32 0.79
C ILE A 76 -17.63 -1.40 0.18
N GLN A 77 -17.20 -0.36 -0.54
CA GLN A 77 -18.12 0.58 -1.18
C GLN A 77 -18.94 -0.10 -2.28
N ARG A 78 -18.32 -0.90 -3.14
CA ARG A 78 -19.05 -1.70 -4.14
C ARG A 78 -20.02 -2.69 -3.52
N LEU A 79 -19.63 -3.35 -2.43
CA LEU A 79 -20.51 -4.27 -1.72
C LEU A 79 -21.72 -3.53 -1.15
N ARG A 80 -21.50 -2.38 -0.50
CA ARG A 80 -22.55 -1.52 0.01
C ARG A 80 -23.50 -1.09 -1.11
N ASP A 81 -22.96 -0.60 -2.22
CA ASP A 81 -23.77 -0.10 -3.33
C ASP A 81 -24.62 -1.23 -3.95
N LYS A 82 -24.08 -2.46 -4.05
CA LYS A 82 -24.83 -3.63 -4.49
C LYS A 82 -25.96 -4.01 -3.52
N LEU A 83 -25.67 -4.05 -2.22
CA LEU A 83 -26.67 -4.35 -1.19
C LEU A 83 -27.78 -3.30 -1.16
N LEU A 84 -27.45 -2.02 -1.38
CA LEU A 84 -28.44 -0.95 -1.47
C LEU A 84 -29.32 -1.07 -2.72
N ALA A 85 -28.78 -1.52 -3.85
CA ALA A 85 -29.57 -1.78 -5.04
C ALA A 85 -30.54 -2.96 -4.85
N GLU A 86 -30.10 -4.02 -4.18
CA GLU A 86 -30.96 -5.16 -3.82
C GLU A 86 -32.03 -4.76 -2.78
N ALA A 87 -31.66 -3.94 -1.79
CA ALA A 87 -32.57 -3.44 -0.77
C ALA A 87 -33.59 -2.44 -1.32
N ASP A 88 -33.21 -1.58 -2.27
CA ASP A 88 -34.14 -0.70 -2.99
C ASP A 88 -35.25 -1.51 -3.67
N ALA A 89 -34.89 -2.64 -4.29
CA ALA A 89 -35.84 -3.50 -5.00
C ALA A 89 -36.77 -4.27 -4.05
N ALA A 90 -36.29 -4.67 -2.87
CA ALA A 90 -37.05 -5.48 -1.92
C ALA A 90 -37.82 -4.63 -0.87
N PHE A 91 -37.25 -3.52 -0.42
CA PHE A 91 -37.72 -2.69 0.68
C PHE A 91 -37.47 -1.20 0.41
N PRO A 92 -38.19 -0.59 -0.56
CA PRO A 92 -37.93 0.77 -1.01
C PRO A 92 -38.09 1.82 0.10
N GLU A 93 -39.05 1.65 1.02
CA GLU A 93 -39.31 2.61 2.10
C GLU A 93 -38.20 2.63 3.17
N VAL A 94 -37.68 1.46 3.53
CA VAL A 94 -36.56 1.31 4.47
C VAL A 94 -35.28 1.86 3.86
N THR A 95 -35.07 1.63 2.56
CA THR A 95 -33.87 2.11 1.88
C THR A 95 -33.88 3.62 1.68
N ALA A 96 -35.05 4.23 1.46
CA ALA A 96 -35.20 5.69 1.47
C ALA A 96 -34.86 6.30 2.84
N ALA A 97 -35.28 5.67 3.94
CA ALA A 97 -34.92 6.10 5.30
C ALA A 97 -33.42 5.89 5.59
N TYR A 98 -32.81 4.81 5.12
CA TYR A 98 -31.36 4.62 5.23
C TYR A 98 -30.59 5.72 4.49
N ARG A 99 -31.01 6.09 3.27
CA ARG A 99 -30.35 7.14 2.48
C ARG A 99 -30.45 8.52 3.14
N SER A 100 -31.57 8.84 3.77
CA SER A 100 -31.73 10.11 4.49
C SER A 100 -30.86 10.20 5.76
N VAL A 101 -30.57 9.07 6.40
CA VAL A 101 -29.63 9.00 7.54
C VAL A 101 -28.17 9.00 7.06
N ALA A 102 -27.87 8.27 5.99
CA ALA A 102 -26.53 8.18 5.41
C ALA A 102 -26.05 9.50 4.79
N SER A 103 -26.97 10.35 4.33
CA SER A 103 -26.66 11.71 3.87
C SER A 103 -26.44 12.72 5.02
N GLY A 104 -26.63 12.30 6.29
CA GLY A 104 -26.75 13.19 7.44
C GLY A 104 -25.71 13.10 8.58
N LEU A 105 -24.63 12.29 8.52
CA LEU A 105 -23.61 12.24 9.60
C LEU A 105 -22.17 12.00 9.10
N PRO A 106 -21.13 12.71 9.61
CA PRO A 106 -19.89 12.09 10.06
C PRO A 106 -20.16 11.39 11.40
N ALA A 107 -20.07 10.06 11.47
CA ALA A 107 -20.67 9.30 12.57
C ALA A 107 -19.70 8.96 13.72
N ALA A 108 -19.84 9.65 14.85
CA ALA A 108 -19.43 9.18 16.18
C ALA A 108 -20.64 9.26 17.14
N ALA A 109 -20.76 8.26 18.00
CA ALA A 109 -21.96 7.85 18.75
C ALA A 109 -22.50 8.85 19.79
N PRO A 110 -23.73 8.63 20.28
CA PRO A 110 -23.80 8.05 21.63
C PRO A 110 -24.79 6.87 21.75
N ARG A 111 -24.36 5.81 22.45
CA ARG A 111 -25.24 4.85 23.14
C ARG A 111 -25.75 5.50 24.45
N PRO A 112 -26.66 4.91 25.24
CA PRO A 112 -27.82 4.02 24.99
C PRO A 112 -29.11 4.59 25.64
N LYS A 113 -30.27 3.95 25.42
CA LYS A 113 -31.24 3.75 26.52
C LYS A 113 -31.74 2.31 26.46
N VAL A 114 -31.35 1.56 27.49
CA VAL A 114 -31.97 0.28 27.83
C VAL A 114 -33.26 0.64 28.57
N GLU A 115 -34.41 0.20 28.07
CA GLU A 115 -35.63 0.16 28.88
C GLU A 115 -36.07 -1.32 28.94
N PRO A 116 -36.19 -1.91 30.13
CA PRO A 116 -36.50 -3.32 30.28
C PRO A 116 -37.99 -3.57 30.03
N ALA A 117 -38.27 -4.78 29.53
CA ALA A 117 -39.58 -5.29 29.20
C ALA A 117 -40.55 -5.30 30.40
N ALA A 118 -41.80 -4.93 30.14
CA ALA A 118 -43.01 -5.51 30.73
C ALA A 118 -44.22 -5.23 29.81
#